data_AF-A0A7S7M9X3-F1
#
_entry.id   AF-A0A7S7M9X3-F1
#
_cell.length_a   1.000
_cell.length_b   1.000
_cell.length_c   1.000
_cell.angle_alpha   90.00
_cell.angle_beta   90.00
_cell.angle_gamma   90.00
#
_symmetry.space_group_name_H-M   'P 1'
#
loop_
_entity.id
_entity.type
_entity.pdbx_description
1 polymer ?
#
loop_
_entity_poly.entity_id
_entity_poly.type
_entity_poly.pdbx_seq_one_letter_code
_entity_poly.pdbx_strand_id
1 'polypeptide(L)'
;MARICTVHELALLMSELCGTYTIDPRVPDGFFRREKPLATLQDIRGLLLRMGTGYGIKRVRAALPLACQDSWSPMESKLALRLRLPAQDGGFEVPYRSLNEEISLRPIGEDLEERKIRIPDILILNPERPRPGDPLASIGISLDYNGRVHLTDETAAEG
;
A
#
# COMPACT_ATOMS: atom_id res chain seq x y z
N MET A 1 -0.60 2.47 23.05
CA MET A 1 -1.19 1.76 21.90
C MET A 1 -0.87 0.28 21.87
N ALA A 2 0.39 -0.17 21.76
CA ALA A 2 0.74 -1.62 21.65
C ALA A 2 0.21 -2.56 22.76
N ARG A 3 -0.18 -2.02 23.93
CA ARG A 3 -0.74 -2.79 25.05
C ARG A 3 -2.25 -2.99 24.96
N ILE A 4 -2.95 -2.20 24.15
CA ILE A 4 -4.42 -2.15 24.10
C ILE A 4 -4.96 -2.47 22.69
N CYS A 5 -4.25 -2.10 21.63
CA CYS A 5 -4.67 -2.31 20.24
C CYS A 5 -4.41 -3.74 19.76
N THR A 6 -5.38 -4.36 19.07
CA THR A 6 -5.29 -5.64 18.32
C THR A 6 -4.14 -5.65 17.32
N VAL A 7 -3.80 -6.83 16.82
CA VAL A 7 -2.78 -6.97 15.76
C VAL A 7 -3.17 -6.18 14.52
N HIS A 8 -4.46 -6.19 14.15
CA HIS A 8 -4.99 -5.46 13.00
C HIS A 8 -4.94 -3.94 13.20
N GLU A 9 -5.36 -3.45 14.36
CA GLU A 9 -5.27 -2.03 14.69
C GLU A 9 -3.81 -1.55 14.72
N LEU A 10 -2.88 -2.38 15.20
CA LEU A 10 -1.45 -2.06 15.14
C LEU A 10 -0.92 -2.06 13.70
N ALA A 11 -1.39 -2.96 12.84
CA ALA A 11 -1.00 -2.97 11.43
C ALA A 11 -1.50 -1.72 10.69
N LEU A 12 -2.73 -1.27 10.98
CA LEU A 12 -3.26 -0.01 10.45
C LEU A 12 -2.49 1.19 10.96
N LEU A 13 -2.19 1.24 12.27
CA LEU A 13 -1.40 2.33 12.84
C LEU A 13 0.00 2.40 12.21
N MET A 14 0.67 1.26 12.04
CA MET A 14 1.96 1.22 11.32
C MET A 14 1.82 1.69 9.88
N SER A 15 0.74 1.29 9.20
CA SER A 15 0.47 1.72 7.83
C SER A 15 0.24 3.23 7.72
N GLU A 16 -0.39 3.85 8.71
CA GLU A 16 -0.55 5.31 8.77
C GLU A 16 0.80 6.01 9.00
N LEU A 17 1.64 5.49 9.91
CA LEU A 17 2.98 6.02 10.13
C LEU A 17 3.88 5.90 8.89
N CYS A 18 3.74 4.80 8.15
CA CYS A 18 4.50 4.49 6.94
C CYS A 18 3.85 5.00 5.64
N GLY A 19 2.66 5.57 5.73
CA GLY A 19 1.92 6.15 4.62
C GLY A 19 2.27 7.62 4.40
N THR A 20 1.83 8.14 3.27
CA THR A 20 1.94 9.55 2.90
C THR A 20 0.60 10.28 3.08
N TYR A 21 -0.14 9.94 4.15
CA TYR A 21 -1.32 10.66 4.60
C TYR A 21 -1.32 10.89 6.12
N THR A 22 -2.27 11.68 6.61
CA THR A 22 -2.55 11.86 8.04
C THR A 22 -4.04 12.01 8.25
N ILE A 23 -4.60 11.26 9.20
CA ILE A 23 -6.02 11.35 9.56
C ILE A 23 -6.22 12.62 10.39
N ASP A 24 -7.13 13.47 9.95
CA ASP A 24 -7.49 14.70 10.66
C ASP A 24 -9.01 14.93 10.57
N PRO A 25 -9.76 14.75 11.67
CA PRO A 25 -11.22 14.94 11.67
C PRO A 25 -11.65 16.38 11.44
N ARG A 26 -10.72 17.35 11.44
CA ARG A 26 -10.98 18.76 11.15
C ARG A 26 -10.99 19.06 9.66
N VAL A 27 -10.47 18.15 8.83
CA VAL A 27 -10.46 18.27 7.37
C VAL A 27 -11.73 17.64 6.81
N PRO A 28 -12.40 18.22 5.79
CA PRO A 28 -13.68 17.72 5.27
C PRO A 28 -13.70 16.23 4.91
N ASP A 29 -12.62 15.74 4.28
CA ASP A 29 -12.48 14.34 3.87
C ASP A 29 -11.92 13.43 4.98
N GLY A 30 -11.64 13.98 6.16
CA GLY A 30 -11.13 13.26 7.33
C GLY A 30 -9.64 12.90 7.28
N PHE A 31 -8.92 13.26 6.22
CA PHE A 31 -7.46 13.11 6.10
C PHE A 31 -6.87 14.07 5.05
N PHE A 32 -5.54 14.22 5.04
CA PHE A 32 -4.82 14.94 3.98
C PHE A 32 -3.49 14.25 3.64
N ARG A 33 -2.91 14.56 2.47
CA ARG A 33 -1.63 14.02 2.00
C ARG A 33 -0.44 14.74 2.63
N ARG A 34 0.65 13.99 2.86
CA ARG A 34 1.96 14.49 3.34
C ARG A 34 3.03 14.10 2.32
N GLU A 35 4.09 14.89 2.24
CA GLU A 35 5.17 14.64 1.27
C GLU A 35 6.01 13.39 1.59
N LYS A 36 6.22 13.10 2.87
CA LYS A 36 7.11 12.01 3.33
C LYS A 36 6.50 11.30 4.52
N PRO A 37 6.60 9.97 4.68
CA PRO A 37 6.05 9.25 5.83
C PRO A 37 6.68 9.65 7.17
N LEU A 38 6.07 9.29 8.31
CA LEU A 38 6.64 9.54 9.65
C LEU A 38 7.74 8.54 10.01
N ALA A 39 7.63 7.33 9.48
CA ALA A 39 8.57 6.25 9.66
C ALA A 39 8.53 5.34 8.43
N THR A 40 9.53 4.50 8.26
CA THR A 40 9.48 3.39 7.31
C THR A 40 9.23 2.08 8.07
N LEU A 41 8.80 1.03 7.36
CA LEU A 41 8.74 -0.31 7.97
C LEU A 41 10.13 -0.79 8.41
N GLN A 42 11.20 -0.30 7.77
CA GLN A 42 12.58 -0.56 8.19
C GLN A 42 12.91 0.12 9.53
N ASP A 43 12.48 1.35 9.75
CA ASP A 43 12.66 2.05 11.04
C ASP A 43 11.96 1.30 12.17
N ILE A 44 10.73 0.84 11.93
CA ILE A 44 9.96 0.06 12.91
C ILE A 44 10.65 -1.28 13.19
N ARG A 45 11.13 -1.99 12.16
CA ARG A 45 11.93 -3.21 12.31
C ARG A 45 13.18 -2.97 13.15
N GLY A 46 13.93 -1.90 12.85
CA GLY A 46 15.13 -1.52 13.59
C GLY A 46 14.84 -1.21 15.06
N LEU A 47 13.74 -0.50 15.34
CA LEU A 47 13.28 -0.25 16.71
C LEU A 47 12.95 -1.55 17.45
N LEU A 48 12.22 -2.48 16.81
CA LEU A 48 11.84 -3.76 17.40
C LEU A 48 13.03 -4.67 17.71
N LEU A 49 14.12 -4.56 16.94
CA LEU A 49 15.37 -5.27 17.22
C LEU A 49 16.06 -4.73 18.47
N ARG A 50 16.10 -3.40 18.63
CA ARG A 50 16.72 -2.74 19.79
C ARG A 50 15.96 -2.95 21.10
N MET A 51 14.63 -3.02 21.05
CA MET A 51 13.78 -3.13 22.25
C MET A 51 13.77 -4.51 22.93
N GLY A 52 14.35 -5.55 22.32
CA GLY A 52 14.42 -6.89 22.92
C GLY A 52 13.05 -7.57 23.05
N THR A 53 12.77 -8.20 24.20
CA THR A 53 11.49 -8.87 24.49
C THR A 53 10.74 -8.13 25.60
N GLY A 54 9.41 -7.99 25.45
CA GLY A 54 8.60 -7.21 26.38
C GLY A 54 7.10 -7.26 26.06
N TYR A 55 6.29 -6.80 27.00
CA TYR A 55 4.83 -6.77 26.86
C TYR A 55 4.41 -5.77 25.77
N GLY A 56 3.67 -6.25 24.77
CA GLY A 56 3.27 -5.48 23.57
C GLY A 56 4.16 -5.71 22.34
N ILE A 57 5.45 -6.03 22.51
CA ILE A 57 6.39 -6.26 21.40
C ILE A 57 5.95 -7.43 20.52
N LYS A 58 5.39 -8.50 21.12
CA LYS A 58 4.89 -9.66 20.37
C LYS A 58 3.78 -9.27 19.37
N ARG A 59 2.84 -8.41 19.78
CA ARG A 59 1.74 -7.94 18.90
C ARG A 59 2.27 -7.05 17.79
N VAL A 60 3.21 -6.16 18.11
CA VAL A 60 3.87 -5.30 17.12
C VAL A 60 4.63 -6.15 16.09
N ARG A 61 5.33 -7.21 16.52
CA ARG A 61 5.99 -8.16 15.61
C ARG A 61 4.99 -8.92 14.73
N ALA A 62 3.85 -9.33 15.27
CA ALA A 62 2.79 -9.99 14.51
C ALA A 62 2.09 -9.05 13.51
N ALA A 63 1.98 -7.76 13.84
CA ALA A 63 1.35 -6.75 12.99
C ALA A 63 2.26 -6.28 11.85
N LEU A 64 3.58 -6.28 12.07
CA LEU A 64 4.57 -5.80 11.11
C LEU A 64 4.49 -6.42 9.70
N PRO A 65 4.29 -7.73 9.49
CA PRO A 65 4.12 -8.30 8.15
C PRO A 65 2.79 -7.91 7.47
N LEU A 66 1.80 -7.49 8.26
CA LEU A 66 0.48 -7.08 7.76
C LEU A 66 0.44 -5.60 7.37
N ALA A 67 1.30 -4.78 7.96
CA ALA A 67 1.40 -3.36 7.66
C ALA A 67 1.90 -3.09 6.23
N CYS A 68 1.45 -1.98 5.66
CA CYS A 68 1.89 -1.48 4.35
C CYS A 68 2.76 -0.22 4.51
N GLN A 69 3.40 0.16 3.41
CA GLN A 69 4.10 1.43 3.27
C GLN A 69 3.61 2.11 1.99
N ASP A 70 3.90 3.40 1.84
CA ASP A 70 3.65 4.18 0.62
C ASP A 70 2.17 4.34 0.26
N SER A 71 1.26 4.00 1.18
CA SER A 71 -0.17 4.26 1.04
C SER A 71 -0.45 5.76 1.04
N TRP A 72 -1.33 6.19 0.14
CA TRP A 72 -1.72 7.57 -0.09
C TRP A 72 -3.02 7.93 0.64
N SER A 73 -3.78 6.95 1.12
CA SER A 73 -5.03 7.19 1.82
C SER A 73 -5.32 6.14 2.91
N PRO A 74 -6.18 6.47 3.89
CA PRO A 74 -6.66 5.49 4.86
C PRO A 74 -7.34 4.27 4.22
N MET A 75 -8.00 4.47 3.06
CA MET A 75 -8.72 3.40 2.38
C MET A 75 -7.78 2.42 1.68
N GLU A 76 -6.72 2.91 1.03
CA GLU A 76 -5.67 2.04 0.48
C GLU A 76 -5.00 1.21 1.57
N SER A 77 -4.67 1.82 2.72
CA SER A 77 -4.08 1.08 3.85
C SER A 77 -4.99 -0.05 4.34
N LYS A 78 -6.29 0.19 4.42
CA LYS A 78 -7.30 -0.81 4.78
C LYS A 78 -7.41 -1.90 3.72
N LEU A 79 -7.39 -1.53 2.45
CA LEU A 79 -7.49 -2.47 1.34
C LEU A 79 -6.26 -3.37 1.25
N ALA A 80 -5.07 -2.79 1.36
CA ALA A 80 -3.81 -3.50 1.43
C ALA A 80 -3.77 -4.49 2.61
N LEU A 81 -4.22 -4.07 3.79
CA LEU A 81 -4.36 -4.95 4.94
C LEU A 81 -5.32 -6.11 4.63
N ARG A 82 -6.51 -5.81 4.08
CA ARG A 82 -7.53 -6.80 3.71
C ARG A 82 -7.01 -7.85 2.72
N LEU A 83 -6.24 -7.43 1.71
CA LEU A 83 -5.62 -8.35 0.76
C LEU A 83 -4.71 -9.35 1.45
N ARG A 84 -3.84 -8.89 2.37
CA ARG A 84 -2.86 -9.76 3.05
C ARG A 84 -3.42 -10.61 4.18
N LEU A 85 -4.50 -10.17 4.83
CA LEU A 85 -5.04 -10.86 5.99
C LEU A 85 -5.47 -12.30 5.67
N PRO A 86 -5.33 -13.24 6.62
CA PRO A 86 -5.91 -14.58 6.52
C PRO A 86 -7.43 -14.53 6.22
N ALA A 87 -7.94 -15.49 5.44
CA ALA A 87 -9.37 -15.54 5.14
C ALA A 87 -10.23 -15.68 6.40
N GLN A 88 -9.74 -16.43 7.40
CA GLN A 88 -10.39 -16.58 8.72
C GLN A 88 -10.50 -15.26 9.50
N ASP A 89 -9.64 -14.28 9.21
CA ASP A 89 -9.66 -12.94 9.80
C ASP A 89 -10.38 -11.92 8.90
N GLY A 90 -11.09 -12.40 7.87
CA GLY A 90 -11.87 -11.60 6.94
C GLY A 90 -11.05 -10.94 5.83
N GLY A 91 -9.84 -11.46 5.55
CA GLY A 91 -8.99 -11.06 4.43
C GLY A 91 -9.10 -11.97 3.20
N PHE A 92 -8.17 -11.81 2.26
CA PHE A 92 -8.15 -12.55 0.99
C PHE A 92 -6.93 -13.44 0.79
N GLU A 93 -5.92 -13.39 1.67
CA GLU A 93 -4.64 -14.13 1.52
C GLU A 93 -3.92 -13.88 0.18
N VAL A 94 -4.15 -12.70 -0.40
CA VAL A 94 -3.52 -12.26 -1.65
C VAL A 94 -2.32 -11.36 -1.31
N PRO A 95 -1.08 -11.82 -1.54
CA PRO A 95 0.09 -10.95 -1.44
C PRO A 95 0.04 -9.89 -2.55
N TYR A 96 0.57 -8.72 -2.26
CA TYR A 96 0.78 -7.68 -3.26
C TYR A 96 2.23 -7.17 -3.19
N ARG A 97 2.73 -6.64 -4.31
CA ARG A 97 4.09 -6.14 -4.49
C ARG A 97 4.27 -4.77 -3.85
N SER A 98 3.42 -3.80 -4.20
CA SER A 98 3.59 -2.40 -3.83
C SER A 98 2.27 -1.63 -3.82
N LEU A 99 2.30 -0.47 -3.17
CA LEU A 99 1.28 0.56 -3.28
C LEU A 99 1.87 1.76 -4.01
N ASN A 100 1.07 2.40 -4.86
CA ASN A 100 1.42 3.66 -5.52
C ASN A 100 2.81 3.65 -6.19
N GLU A 101 3.20 2.51 -6.75
CA GLU A 101 4.47 2.37 -7.47
C GLU A 101 4.32 2.93 -8.88
N GLU A 102 5.21 3.82 -9.31
CA GLU A 102 5.23 4.27 -10.69
C GLU A 102 5.63 3.14 -11.64
N ILE A 103 4.76 2.85 -12.62
CA ILE A 103 4.99 1.84 -13.63
C ILE A 103 5.07 2.52 -15.00
N SER A 104 6.20 2.33 -15.67
CA SER A 104 6.35 2.71 -17.08
C SER A 104 5.67 1.68 -17.97
N LEU A 105 4.70 2.11 -18.76
CA LEU A 105 4.03 1.28 -19.76
C LEU A 105 4.76 1.36 -21.09
N ARG A 106 4.80 0.24 -21.81
CA ARG A 106 5.14 0.25 -23.24
C ARG A 106 3.87 0.60 -24.02
N PRO A 107 3.94 1.50 -25.00
CA PRO A 107 2.84 1.72 -25.93
C PRO A 107 2.43 0.40 -26.61
N ILE A 108 1.14 0.22 -26.83
CA ILE A 108 0.60 -0.84 -27.69
C ILE A 108 0.09 -0.13 -28.95
N GLY A 109 0.87 -0.14 -30.03
CA GLY A 109 0.54 0.55 -31.29
C GLY A 109 1.77 1.16 -31.98
N GLU A 110 1.57 1.71 -33.19
CA GLU A 110 2.63 2.36 -33.99
C GLU A 110 3.03 3.77 -33.49
N ASP A 111 2.24 4.39 -32.61
CA ASP A 111 2.60 5.63 -31.92
C ASP A 111 3.53 5.34 -30.73
N LEU A 112 4.82 5.27 -31.05
CA LEU A 112 5.90 4.78 -30.19
C LEU A 112 6.58 5.86 -29.30
N GLU A 113 6.15 7.11 -29.38
CA GLU A 113 6.93 8.24 -28.83
C GLU A 113 6.67 8.52 -27.33
N GLU A 114 5.50 8.16 -26.78
CA GLU A 114 5.17 8.52 -25.39
C GLU A 114 5.20 7.34 -24.41
N ARG A 115 6.19 7.35 -23.52
CA ARG A 115 6.18 6.51 -22.32
C ARG A 115 5.05 6.97 -21.40
N LYS A 116 3.95 6.22 -21.36
CA LYS A 116 2.86 6.47 -20.40
C LYS A 116 3.23 5.92 -19.02
N ILE A 117 3.28 6.78 -18.01
CA ILE A 117 3.43 6.37 -16.60
C ILE A 117 2.04 6.14 -16.01
N ARG A 118 1.88 5.05 -15.26
CA ARG A 118 0.72 4.80 -14.40
C ARG A 118 1.16 4.59 -12.96
N ILE A 119 0.31 5.00 -12.03
CA ILE A 119 0.49 4.83 -10.59
C ILE A 119 -0.74 4.09 -10.08
N PRO A 120 -0.76 2.74 -10.09
CA PRO A 120 -1.85 1.99 -9.52
C PRO A 120 -1.83 2.08 -7.98
N ASP A 121 -3.01 2.08 -7.36
CA ASP A 121 -3.10 2.13 -5.90
C ASP A 121 -2.45 0.90 -5.27
N ILE A 122 -2.71 -0.29 -5.82
CA ILE A 122 -2.08 -1.54 -5.40
C ILE A 122 -1.65 -2.35 -6.62
N LEU A 123 -0.38 -2.76 -6.63
CA LEU A 123 0.17 -3.68 -7.61
C LEU A 123 0.32 -5.07 -6.99
N ILE A 124 -0.40 -6.07 -7.50
CA ILE A 124 -0.41 -7.43 -6.96
C ILE A 124 0.73 -8.25 -7.56
N LEU A 125 0.72 -8.36 -8.89
CA LEU A 125 1.73 -9.09 -9.65
C LEU A 125 2.33 -8.13 -10.68
N ASN A 126 3.65 -8.10 -10.74
CA ASN A 126 4.42 -7.68 -11.90
C ASN A 126 5.78 -8.38 -11.75
N PRO A 127 6.10 -9.35 -12.62
CA PRO A 127 7.37 -10.05 -12.51
C PRO A 127 8.50 -9.06 -12.83
N GLU A 128 9.28 -8.69 -11.81
CA GLU A 128 10.49 -7.86 -11.98
C GLU A 128 11.44 -8.45 -13.03
N ARG A 129 11.43 -9.79 -13.14
CA ARG A 129 12.21 -10.54 -14.10
C ARG A 129 11.38 -11.70 -14.66
N PRO A 130 10.72 -11.51 -15.81
CA PRO A 130 9.95 -12.58 -16.44
C PRO A 130 10.86 -13.78 -16.73
N ARG A 131 10.46 -14.99 -16.32
CA ARG A 131 11.15 -16.21 -16.76
C ARG A 131 10.74 -16.49 -18.22
N PRO A 132 11.69 -16.85 -19.10
CA PRO A 132 11.34 -17.25 -20.46
C PRO A 132 10.33 -18.40 -20.45
N GLY A 133 9.19 -18.23 -21.12
CA GLY A 133 8.15 -19.26 -21.24
C GLY A 133 7.14 -19.33 -20.09
N ASP A 134 7.23 -18.49 -19.06
CA ASP A 134 6.19 -18.39 -18.04
C ASP A 134 5.03 -17.50 -18.56
N PRO A 135 3.81 -18.03 -18.73
CA PRO A 135 2.68 -17.27 -19.27
C PRO A 135 2.19 -16.15 -18.34
N LEU A 136 2.53 -16.21 -17.05
CA LEU A 136 2.24 -15.14 -16.08
C LEU A 136 3.35 -14.07 -16.06
N ALA A 137 4.45 -14.31 -16.79
CA ALA A 137 5.59 -13.40 -16.85
C ALA A 137 5.28 -12.06 -17.54
N SER A 138 4.13 -11.96 -18.20
CA SER A 138 3.62 -10.73 -18.84
C SER A 138 2.38 -10.17 -18.16
N ILE A 139 1.86 -10.82 -17.11
CA ILE A 139 0.59 -10.44 -16.47
C ILE A 139 0.88 -9.56 -15.26
N GLY A 140 0.58 -8.28 -15.42
CA GLY A 140 0.47 -7.32 -14.34
C GLY A 140 -0.97 -7.23 -13.84
N ILE A 141 -1.23 -7.39 -12.55
CA ILE A 141 -2.55 -7.14 -11.96
C ILE A 141 -2.44 -5.91 -11.06
N SER A 142 -3.17 -4.85 -11.42
CA SER A 142 -3.36 -3.66 -10.61
C SER A 142 -4.77 -3.62 -10.04
N LEU A 143 -4.92 -2.98 -8.89
CA LEU A 143 -6.19 -2.67 -8.27
C LEU A 143 -6.20 -1.17 -8.00
N ASP A 144 -7.10 -0.47 -8.69
CA ASP A 144 -7.37 0.95 -8.50
C ASP A 144 -8.66 1.11 -7.68
N TYR A 145 -8.54 1.78 -6.55
CA TYR A 145 -9.63 2.12 -5.66
C TYR A 145 -10.15 3.52 -6.01
N ASN A 146 -11.30 3.56 -6.69
CA ASN A 146 -11.99 4.83 -6.96
C ASN A 146 -12.70 5.34 -5.69
N GLY A 147 -11.97 6.03 -4.82
CA GLY A 147 -12.54 6.87 -3.77
C GLY A 147 -13.31 8.08 -4.34
N ARG A 148 -14.20 8.68 -3.54
CA ARG A 148 -14.99 9.88 -3.92
C ARG A 148 -14.14 11.11 -4.31
N VAL A 149 -12.82 11.07 -4.10
CA VAL A 149 -11.88 12.15 -4.39
C VAL A 149 -11.42 12.15 -5.87
N HIS A 150 -11.65 11.07 -6.64
CA HIS A 150 -11.25 11.02 -8.06
C HIS A 150 -12.21 11.75 -9.02
N LEU A 151 -13.31 12.33 -8.53
CA LEU A 151 -14.26 13.07 -9.37
C LEU A 151 -13.72 14.43 -9.86
N THR A 152 -12.56 14.88 -9.39
CA THR A 152 -11.95 16.14 -9.86
C THR A 152 -10.88 15.97 -10.92
N ASP A 153 -10.25 14.80 -11.03
CA ASP A 153 -9.06 14.61 -11.87
C ASP A 153 -9.30 13.78 -13.14
N GLU A 154 -10.47 13.15 -13.29
CA GLU A 154 -10.87 12.50 -14.57
C GLU A 154 -11.04 13.51 -15.73
N THR A 155 -10.92 14.82 -15.49
CA THR A 155 -10.90 15.85 -16.54
C THR A 155 -9.50 16.22 -17.04
N ALA A 156 -8.42 15.67 -16.48
CA ALA A 156 -7.05 16.01 -16.87
C ALA A 156 -6.39 15.01 -17.85
N ALA A 157 -7.08 13.91 -18.22
CA ALA A 157 -6.54 12.87 -19.11
C ALA A 157 -7.30 12.72 -20.44
N GLU A 158 -8.15 13.69 -20.80
CA GLU A 158 -8.78 13.82 -22.13
C GLU A 158 -8.40 15.14 -22.84
N GLY A 159 -7.19 15.66 -22.58
CA GLY A 159 -6.63 16.83 -23.26
C GLY A 159 -5.49 16.47 -24.21
#